data_AF-A0A2G2VWX2-F1
#
_entry.id   AF-A0A2G2VWX2-F1
#
_cell.length_a   1.000
_cell.length_b   1.000
_cell.length_c   1.000
_cell.angle_alpha   90.00
_cell.angle_beta   90.00
_cell.angle_gamma   90.00
#
_symmetry.space_group_name_H-M   'P 1'
#
loop_
_entity.id
_entity.type
_entity.pdbx_description
1 polymer ?
#
loop_
_entity_poly.entity_id
_entity_poly.type
_entity_poly.pdbx_seq_one_letter_code
_entity_poly.pdbx_strand_id
1 'polypeptide(L)'
;MALRFPRFSQGLAQDLTTRRIWFGIATAHDFESHDDITEERLYQNIFASHFGQLAIIFLWTSGNLFHVAWQGNFESWVQDPLHVRPIAHAIWDPHFGQPAVEAFTRGGALGPVNIAYSGVYQWWYTIGLRTNQDLYTGALFLLFLSAISLIAGWLHLQPKWKPSISWFKNAESRLNHHLSGLFGVSSLAWTGHLVHVAIPASRGEYVRWNNFLDVLPHPQGLGPLFTGQWNLYAQNPDSSSHLFGTAQGAGTAILTLLGGFHPQTQSLWLTYISHHHLAIAFIFLVAGHMYRTNFGIGHSMKDLLDAHIPPKGRLGCGHKGLYDTINNSLHFQLGLALASLGVITSLVAQHIDYNSEQNEDNVLARMLDHKEAIISHLSWASLFLGFHTLGLYVHNDVMLAFGTPEKQILIEPIFAQWIQSAHGKTSYGFDVLLSSTSGPAFNAGRSIWLPGWLNAVNENSNSLFLTIGPGDFLVHHAIALGLHTTTLILVKGALDARGSKLMPDKKDFGYSFPCDGPGRGGTCDISAMGL
;
A
#
# COMPACT_ATOMS: atom_id res chain seq x y z
N MET A 1 -10.01 35.80 -31.95
CA MET A 1 -11.11 35.20 -31.17
C MET A 1 -10.74 35.22 -29.69
N ALA A 2 -11.71 35.29 -28.78
CA ALA A 2 -11.44 35.15 -27.35
C ALA A 2 -11.12 33.68 -27.01
N LEU A 3 -10.09 33.44 -26.21
CA LEU A 3 -9.71 32.10 -25.74
C LEU A 3 -10.76 31.60 -24.71
N ARG A 4 -11.82 30.96 -25.20
CA ARG A 4 -12.81 30.28 -24.36
C ARG A 4 -12.21 29.00 -23.78
N PHE A 5 -12.50 28.74 -22.51
CA PHE A 5 -12.19 27.46 -21.87
C PHE A 5 -13.04 26.31 -22.47
N PRO A 6 -12.49 25.10 -22.65
CA PRO A 6 -11.11 24.68 -22.38
C PRO A 6 -10.13 25.09 -23.50
N ARG A 7 -8.90 25.47 -23.13
CA ARG A 7 -7.85 25.86 -24.11
C ARG A 7 -7.35 24.67 -24.95
N PHE A 8 -7.46 23.46 -24.42
CA PHE A 8 -6.87 22.23 -24.97
C PHE A 8 -7.80 21.43 -25.90
N SER A 9 -9.02 21.91 -26.14
CA SER A 9 -9.94 21.33 -27.12
C SER A 9 -10.82 22.40 -27.76
N GLN A 10 -10.56 22.71 -29.04
CA GLN A 10 -11.35 23.65 -29.83
C GLN A 10 -12.78 23.16 -30.02
N GLY A 11 -12.97 21.84 -30.16
CA GLY A 11 -14.31 21.22 -30.25
C GLY A 11 -15.16 21.51 -29.01
N LEU A 12 -14.58 21.35 -27.82
CA LEU A 12 -15.26 21.75 -26.58
C LEU A 12 -15.36 23.27 -26.44
N ALA A 13 -14.34 24.05 -26.79
CA ALA A 13 -14.35 25.52 -26.67
C ALA A 13 -15.45 26.20 -27.52
N GLN A 14 -15.91 25.55 -28.59
CA GLN A 14 -17.00 25.98 -29.46
C GLN A 14 -18.39 25.64 -28.92
N ASP A 15 -18.53 24.68 -28.00
CA ASP A 15 -19.81 24.31 -27.39
C ASP A 15 -20.40 25.49 -26.58
N LEU A 16 -21.59 25.93 -26.98
CA LEU A 16 -22.28 27.09 -26.41
C LEU A 16 -23.05 26.75 -25.12
N THR A 17 -23.17 25.47 -24.76
CA THR A 17 -23.92 25.00 -23.60
C THR A 17 -23.06 24.91 -22.34
N THR A 18 -23.68 24.55 -21.20
CA THR A 18 -22.97 24.23 -19.96
C THR A 18 -22.14 22.94 -20.03
N ARG A 19 -22.41 22.05 -21.02
CA ARG A 19 -21.62 20.83 -21.25
C ARG A 19 -20.14 21.12 -21.43
N ARG A 20 -19.79 22.23 -22.12
CA ARG A 20 -18.41 22.73 -22.27
C ARG A 20 -17.64 22.82 -20.96
N ILE A 21 -18.30 23.27 -19.89
CA ILE A 21 -17.67 23.45 -18.58
C ILE A 21 -17.41 22.08 -17.94
N TRP A 22 -18.42 21.21 -17.91
CA TRP A 22 -18.32 19.87 -17.34
C TRP A 22 -17.29 19.00 -18.07
N PHE A 23 -17.36 18.90 -19.39
CA PHE A 23 -16.39 18.13 -20.18
C PHE A 23 -14.99 18.77 -20.13
N GLY A 24 -14.87 20.11 -20.16
CA GLY A 24 -13.59 20.80 -20.00
C GLY A 24 -12.94 20.63 -18.62
N ILE A 25 -13.69 20.23 -17.59
CA ILE A 25 -13.15 19.79 -16.30
C ILE A 25 -12.81 18.30 -16.35
N ALA A 26 -13.72 17.46 -16.84
CA ALA A 26 -13.56 16.01 -16.87
C ALA A 26 -12.36 15.54 -17.73
N THR A 27 -12.09 16.18 -18.87
CA THR A 27 -10.96 15.84 -19.76
C THR A 27 -9.70 16.66 -19.50
N ALA A 28 -9.64 17.46 -18.43
CA ALA A 28 -8.50 18.32 -18.13
C ALA A 28 -7.17 17.58 -17.91
N HIS A 29 -7.24 16.32 -17.44
CA HIS A 29 -6.08 15.44 -17.24
C HIS A 29 -5.98 14.30 -18.28
N ASP A 30 -6.93 14.22 -19.22
CA ASP A 30 -6.90 13.27 -20.34
C ASP A 30 -5.99 13.83 -21.46
N PHE A 31 -4.69 13.93 -21.17
CA PHE A 31 -3.72 14.61 -22.03
C PHE A 31 -3.60 13.99 -23.44
N GLU A 32 -3.99 12.72 -23.62
CA GLU A 32 -3.95 12.03 -24.92
C GLU A 32 -5.04 12.50 -25.89
N SER A 33 -6.15 13.09 -25.39
CA SER A 33 -7.22 13.65 -26.23
C SER A 33 -7.11 15.17 -26.47
N HIS A 34 -6.01 15.80 -26.03
CA HIS A 34 -5.80 17.24 -26.19
C HIS A 34 -5.33 17.60 -27.60
N ASP A 35 -5.84 18.72 -28.13
CA ASP A 35 -5.45 19.25 -29.45
C ASP A 35 -3.93 19.47 -29.53
N ASP A 36 -3.34 19.09 -30.66
CA ASP A 36 -1.89 19.21 -30.95
C ASP A 36 -0.97 18.61 -29.87
N ILE A 37 -1.40 17.53 -29.21
CA ILE A 37 -0.52 16.74 -28.34
C ILE A 37 0.45 15.89 -29.18
N THR A 38 1.71 15.83 -28.74
CA THR A 38 2.72 14.90 -29.28
C THR A 38 3.17 13.96 -28.17
N GLU A 39 3.66 12.78 -28.51
CA GLU A 39 4.07 11.78 -27.51
C GLU A 39 5.11 12.34 -26.52
N GLU A 40 6.15 13.04 -27.01
CA GLU A 40 7.13 13.69 -26.14
C GLU A 40 6.51 14.74 -25.20
N ARG A 41 5.53 15.52 -25.68
CA ARG A 41 4.82 16.52 -24.87
C ARG A 41 3.90 15.88 -23.83
N LEU A 42 3.29 14.75 -24.16
CA LEU A 42 2.50 13.94 -23.23
C LEU A 42 3.36 13.47 -22.04
N TYR A 43 4.49 12.82 -22.31
CA TYR A 43 5.42 12.38 -21.26
C TYR A 43 5.95 13.57 -20.42
N GLN A 44 6.29 14.71 -21.05
CA GLN A 44 6.75 15.92 -20.35
C GLN A 44 5.66 16.54 -19.45
N ASN A 45 4.41 16.58 -19.90
CA ASN A 45 3.27 17.06 -19.09
C ASN A 45 3.08 16.15 -17.87
N ILE A 46 3.00 14.82 -18.08
CA ILE A 46 2.83 13.83 -17.01
C ILE A 46 3.95 13.92 -15.97
N PHE A 47 5.20 14.07 -16.41
CA PHE A 47 6.35 14.19 -15.53
C PHE A 47 6.26 15.43 -14.62
N ALA A 48 5.84 16.58 -15.16
CA ALA A 48 5.60 17.78 -14.36
C ALA A 48 4.39 17.63 -13.42
N SER A 49 3.33 16.94 -13.86
CA SER A 49 2.19 16.59 -12.99
C SER A 49 2.58 15.69 -11.82
N HIS A 50 3.48 14.73 -12.00
CA HIS A 50 4.01 13.92 -10.91
C HIS A 50 4.75 14.77 -9.85
N PHE A 51 5.56 15.74 -10.26
CA PHE A 51 6.19 16.69 -9.34
C PHE A 51 5.17 17.56 -8.59
N GLY A 52 4.09 17.98 -9.25
CA GLY A 52 2.97 18.66 -8.60
C GLY A 52 2.28 17.79 -7.55
N GLN A 53 2.02 16.51 -7.85
CA GLN A 53 1.41 15.57 -6.90
C GLN A 53 2.32 15.27 -5.71
N LEU A 54 3.63 15.11 -5.93
CA LEU A 54 4.61 14.96 -4.83
C LEU A 54 4.63 16.21 -3.94
N ALA A 55 4.58 17.41 -4.51
CA ALA A 55 4.51 18.64 -3.74
C ALA A 55 3.24 18.73 -2.86
N ILE A 56 2.09 18.27 -3.38
CA ILE A 56 0.83 18.20 -2.61
C ILE A 56 0.96 17.20 -1.46
N ILE A 57 1.56 16.02 -1.68
CA ILE A 57 1.78 15.01 -0.62
C ILE A 57 2.69 15.56 0.47
N PHE A 58 3.82 16.19 0.12
CA PHE A 58 4.72 16.80 1.11
C PHE A 58 4.04 17.95 1.89
N LEU A 59 3.24 18.78 1.22
CA LEU A 59 2.49 19.87 1.86
C LEU A 59 1.41 19.35 2.81
N TRP A 60 0.71 18.28 2.45
CA TRP A 60 -0.27 17.60 3.31
C TRP A 60 0.39 17.02 4.57
N THR A 61 1.50 16.29 4.43
CA THR A 61 2.25 15.76 5.58
C THR A 61 2.83 16.88 6.46
N SER A 62 3.31 17.96 5.85
CA SER A 62 3.70 19.19 6.57
C SER A 62 2.55 19.80 7.35
N GLY A 63 1.34 19.84 6.78
CA GLY A 63 0.14 20.34 7.45
C GLY A 63 -0.23 19.52 8.68
N ASN A 64 -0.22 18.19 8.56
CA ASN A 64 -0.48 17.28 9.68
C ASN A 64 0.51 17.51 10.85
N LEU A 65 1.81 17.58 10.55
CA LEU A 65 2.85 17.86 11.55
C LEU A 65 2.67 19.24 12.19
N PHE A 66 2.40 20.27 11.38
CA PHE A 66 2.24 21.65 11.85
C PHE A 66 1.02 21.83 12.77
N HIS A 67 -0.15 21.29 12.40
CA HIS A 67 -1.34 21.38 13.23
C HIS A 67 -1.18 20.65 14.57
N VAL A 68 -0.53 19.48 14.59
CA VAL A 68 -0.25 18.77 15.84
C VAL A 68 0.80 19.50 16.69
N ALA A 69 1.84 20.09 16.08
CA ALA A 69 2.85 20.88 16.79
C ALA A 69 2.33 22.19 17.39
N TRP A 70 1.33 22.81 16.76
CA TRP A 70 0.78 24.12 17.14
C TRP A 70 -0.49 24.02 18.01
N GLN A 71 -1.36 23.06 17.72
CA GLN A 71 -2.71 22.94 18.31
C GLN A 71 -2.98 21.55 18.92
N GLY A 72 -2.07 20.60 18.77
CA GLY A 72 -2.17 19.27 19.33
C GLY A 72 -1.69 19.19 20.79
N ASN A 73 -1.67 17.98 21.32
CA ASN A 73 -1.22 17.66 22.68
C ASN A 73 -0.11 16.61 22.68
N PHE A 74 0.75 16.59 21.65
CA PHE A 74 1.75 15.54 21.42
C PHE A 74 2.70 15.32 22.60
N GLU A 75 3.26 16.39 23.19
CA GLU A 75 4.14 16.27 24.36
C GLU A 75 3.44 15.67 25.59
N SER A 76 2.15 16.01 25.81
CA SER A 76 1.35 15.41 26.88
C SER A 76 0.99 13.95 26.59
N TRP A 77 0.67 13.64 25.33
CA TRP A 77 0.39 12.28 24.87
C TRP A 77 1.62 11.38 24.96
N VAL A 78 2.82 11.91 24.73
CA VAL A 78 4.10 11.20 24.91
C VAL A 78 4.34 10.79 26.36
N GLN A 79 3.80 11.52 27.35
CA GLN A 79 3.91 11.14 28.78
C GLN A 79 2.88 10.07 29.20
N ASP A 80 1.69 10.07 28.60
CA ASP A 80 0.65 9.05 28.84
C ASP A 80 -0.10 8.69 27.54
N PRO A 81 0.48 7.79 26.71
CA PRO A 81 -0.11 7.39 25.43
C PRO A 81 -1.44 6.63 25.53
N LEU A 82 -1.80 6.15 26.73
CA LEU A 82 -2.95 5.26 26.95
C LEU A 82 -4.22 6.02 27.33
N HIS A 83 -4.10 7.08 28.15
CA HIS A 83 -5.26 7.83 28.64
C HIS A 83 -5.44 9.19 27.95
N VAL A 84 -4.36 9.81 27.47
CA VAL A 84 -4.45 11.06 26.70
C VAL A 84 -5.01 10.76 25.31
N ARG A 85 -6.04 11.49 24.89
CA ARG A 85 -6.58 11.39 23.53
C ARG A 85 -5.83 12.34 22.60
N PRO A 86 -5.27 11.87 21.48
CA PRO A 86 -4.49 12.72 20.58
C PRO A 86 -5.38 13.75 19.87
N ILE A 87 -4.94 15.00 19.81
CA ILE A 87 -5.66 16.10 19.14
C ILE A 87 -5.14 16.29 17.71
N ALA A 88 -6.06 16.39 16.74
CA ALA A 88 -5.73 16.65 15.34
C ALA A 88 -5.45 18.13 15.08
N HIS A 89 -6.40 19.00 15.43
CA HIS A 89 -6.35 20.45 15.29
C HIS A 89 -7.47 21.12 16.10
N ALA A 90 -7.39 22.44 16.27
CA ALA A 90 -8.46 23.25 16.85
C ALA A 90 -9.62 23.45 15.87
N ILE A 91 -10.84 23.58 16.40
CA ILE A 91 -12.04 23.90 15.61
C ILE A 91 -12.30 25.40 15.75
N TRP A 92 -12.39 26.10 14.62
CA TRP A 92 -12.81 27.50 14.55
C TRP A 92 -14.03 27.62 13.64
N ASP A 93 -15.21 27.49 14.23
CA ASP A 93 -16.50 27.64 13.53
C ASP A 93 -17.35 28.71 14.24
N PRO A 94 -17.59 29.89 13.63
CA PRO A 94 -18.38 30.96 14.25
C PRO A 94 -19.88 30.64 14.36
N HIS A 95 -20.35 29.52 13.79
CA HIS A 95 -21.74 29.07 13.92
C HIS A 95 -21.97 28.19 15.17
N PHE A 96 -20.91 27.80 15.89
CA PHE A 96 -21.04 27.00 17.11
C PHE A 96 -21.66 27.83 18.24
N GLY A 97 -22.88 27.46 18.65
CA GLY A 97 -23.45 27.92 19.92
C GLY A 97 -22.66 27.36 21.12
N GLN A 98 -22.73 28.03 22.26
CA GLN A 98 -21.97 27.69 23.47
C GLN A 98 -22.01 26.20 23.87
N PRO A 99 -23.15 25.46 23.80
CA PRO A 99 -23.16 24.02 24.10
C PRO A 99 -22.33 23.18 23.13
N ALA A 100 -22.13 23.61 21.88
CA ALA A 100 -21.24 22.95 20.94
C ALA A 100 -19.77 23.26 21.25
N VAL A 101 -19.46 24.50 21.64
CA VAL A 101 -18.11 24.90 22.11
C VAL A 101 -17.69 24.04 23.30
N GLU A 102 -18.56 23.91 24.31
CA GLU A 102 -18.36 23.04 25.46
C GLU A 102 -18.26 21.57 25.05
N ALA A 103 -19.20 21.08 24.23
CA ALA A 103 -19.21 19.69 23.80
C ALA A 103 -17.99 19.28 22.96
N PHE A 104 -17.31 20.19 22.27
CA PHE A 104 -16.08 19.92 21.51
C PHE A 104 -14.78 20.29 22.25
N THR A 105 -14.86 20.94 23.42
CA THR A 105 -13.71 21.20 24.28
C THR A 105 -13.35 19.92 25.04
N ARG A 106 -12.46 19.10 24.46
CA ARG A 106 -12.10 17.75 24.94
C ARG A 106 -10.58 17.54 25.01
N GLY A 107 -10.15 16.41 25.57
CA GLY A 107 -8.74 15.99 25.55
C GLY A 107 -7.78 16.87 26.37
N GLY A 108 -8.30 17.67 27.31
CA GLY A 108 -7.52 18.63 28.09
C GLY A 108 -7.29 19.99 27.41
N ALA A 109 -7.85 20.21 26.22
CA ALA A 109 -7.73 21.49 25.52
C ALA A 109 -8.51 22.63 26.20
N LEU A 110 -8.05 23.87 26.00
CA LEU A 110 -8.72 25.10 26.48
C LEU A 110 -9.88 25.57 25.58
N GLY A 111 -10.21 24.81 24.53
CA GLY A 111 -11.28 25.14 23.58
C GLY A 111 -11.58 23.98 22.61
N PRO A 112 -12.47 24.21 21.62
CA PRO A 112 -12.94 23.18 20.69
C PRO A 112 -11.82 22.53 19.87
N VAL A 113 -11.77 21.19 19.87
CA VAL A 113 -10.73 20.40 19.18
C VAL A 113 -11.30 19.14 18.53
N ASN A 114 -10.68 18.72 17.43
CA ASN A 114 -10.90 17.40 16.83
C ASN A 114 -9.94 16.36 17.44
N ILE A 115 -10.43 15.17 17.75
CA ILE A 115 -9.61 14.01 18.15
C ILE A 115 -9.06 13.32 16.90
N ALA A 116 -7.78 12.98 16.91
CA ALA A 116 -7.10 12.29 15.82
C ALA A 116 -7.33 10.78 15.88
N TYR A 117 -7.72 10.19 14.74
CA TYR A 117 -7.84 8.73 14.57
C TYR A 117 -6.92 8.18 13.46
N SER A 118 -5.98 8.99 12.97
CA SER A 118 -5.10 8.70 11.83
C SER A 118 -3.79 7.98 12.21
N GLY A 119 -3.61 7.56 13.46
CA GLY A 119 -2.40 6.85 13.93
C GLY A 119 -1.09 7.66 13.95
N VAL A 120 -1.11 8.93 13.53
CA VAL A 120 0.13 9.71 13.34
C VAL A 120 0.92 9.97 14.62
N TYR A 121 0.25 10.09 15.77
CA TYR A 121 0.90 10.23 17.08
C TYR A 121 1.73 8.97 17.41
N GLN A 122 1.12 7.79 17.23
CA GLN A 122 1.75 6.50 17.45
C GLN A 122 2.95 6.29 16.51
N TRP A 123 2.80 6.64 15.23
CA TRP A 123 3.89 6.56 14.25
C TRP A 123 5.05 7.48 14.61
N TRP A 124 4.79 8.78 14.84
CA TRP A 124 5.82 9.77 15.17
C TRP A 124 6.54 9.47 16.49
N TYR A 125 5.82 8.95 17.48
CA TYR A 125 6.41 8.47 18.73
C TYR A 125 7.28 7.22 18.53
N THR A 126 6.84 6.26 17.72
CA THR A 126 7.60 5.04 17.41
C THR A 126 8.93 5.36 16.72
N ILE A 127 8.95 6.35 15.81
CA ILE A 127 10.18 6.78 15.09
C ILE A 127 11.06 7.78 15.88
N GLY A 128 10.72 8.06 17.15
CA GLY A 128 11.59 8.81 18.06
C GLY A 128 11.34 10.32 18.17
N LEU A 129 10.27 10.86 17.57
CA LEU A 129 9.85 12.25 17.81
C LEU A 129 9.25 12.36 19.22
N ARG A 130 9.56 13.43 19.96
CA ARG A 130 9.20 13.59 21.39
C ARG A 130 8.63 14.96 21.72
N THR A 131 8.97 15.98 20.94
CA THR A 131 8.63 17.39 21.20
C THR A 131 7.85 18.03 20.05
N ASN A 132 7.12 19.09 20.33
CA ASN A 132 6.49 19.94 19.34
C ASN A 132 7.54 20.61 18.42
N GLN A 133 8.76 20.86 18.93
CA GLN A 133 9.89 21.34 18.13
C GLN A 133 10.34 20.31 17.07
N ASP A 134 10.33 19.01 17.40
CA ASP A 134 10.63 17.94 16.42
C ASP A 134 9.63 17.98 15.26
N LEU A 135 8.34 18.01 15.60
CA LEU A 135 7.23 18.05 14.65
C LEU A 135 7.28 19.31 13.77
N TYR A 136 7.48 20.48 14.37
CA TYR A 136 7.58 21.77 13.66
C TYR A 136 8.79 21.82 12.71
N THR A 137 9.94 21.27 13.13
CA THR A 137 11.13 21.15 12.28
C THR A 137 10.87 20.22 11.08
N GLY A 138 10.18 19.09 11.32
CA GLY A 138 9.75 18.17 10.26
C GLY A 138 8.76 18.81 9.27
N ALA A 139 7.83 19.63 9.76
CA ALA A 139 6.90 20.39 8.91
C ALA A 139 7.65 21.36 7.98
N LEU A 140 8.55 22.20 8.52
CA LEU A 140 9.35 23.13 7.71
C LEU A 140 10.22 22.42 6.67
N PHE A 141 10.78 21.26 7.01
CA PHE A 141 11.53 20.42 6.06
C PHE A 141 10.66 19.89 4.92
N LEU A 142 9.45 19.41 5.21
CA LEU A 142 8.52 18.92 4.19
C LEU A 142 7.93 20.06 3.32
N LEU A 143 7.70 21.24 3.90
CA LEU A 143 7.34 22.44 3.15
C LEU A 143 8.46 22.84 2.17
N PHE A 144 9.72 22.73 2.58
CA PHE A 144 10.87 22.95 1.71
C PHE A 144 11.00 21.90 0.59
N LEU A 145 10.75 20.61 0.88
CA LEU A 145 10.69 19.56 -0.15
C LEU A 145 9.51 19.74 -1.13
N SER A 146 8.37 20.26 -0.65
CA SER A 146 7.24 20.65 -1.49
C SER A 146 7.63 21.76 -2.47
N ALA A 147 8.29 22.81 -1.98
CA ALA A 147 8.80 23.90 -2.81
C ALA A 147 9.85 23.43 -3.84
N ILE A 148 10.80 22.58 -3.43
CA ILE A 148 11.77 21.95 -4.36
C ILE A 148 11.05 21.15 -5.43
N SER A 149 10.02 20.38 -5.08
CA SER A 149 9.27 19.55 -6.03
C SER A 149 8.56 20.41 -7.10
N LEU A 150 7.92 21.51 -6.69
CA LEU A 150 7.33 22.48 -7.64
C LEU A 150 8.38 23.13 -8.55
N ILE A 151 9.53 23.52 -7.99
CA ILE A 151 10.64 24.11 -8.75
C ILE A 151 11.22 23.10 -9.75
N ALA A 152 11.37 21.83 -9.36
CA ALA A 152 11.85 20.76 -10.25
C ALA A 152 10.87 20.48 -11.40
N GLY A 153 9.57 20.39 -11.11
CA GLY A 153 8.53 20.25 -12.14
C GLY A 153 8.51 21.42 -13.12
N TRP A 154 8.62 22.66 -12.63
CA TRP A 154 8.76 23.86 -13.46
C TRP A 154 10.06 23.86 -14.27
N LEU A 155 11.18 23.44 -13.67
CA LEU A 155 12.50 23.41 -14.31
C LEU A 155 12.51 22.45 -15.50
N HIS A 156 11.97 21.24 -15.34
CA HIS A 156 11.89 20.23 -16.40
C HIS A 156 10.90 20.56 -17.53
N LEU A 157 10.08 21.62 -17.37
CA LEU A 157 9.32 22.21 -18.49
C LEU A 157 10.11 23.28 -19.27
N GLN A 158 11.23 23.78 -18.75
CA GLN A 158 12.05 24.78 -19.43
C GLN A 158 12.81 24.17 -20.62
N PRO A 159 12.95 24.87 -21.77
CA PRO A 159 13.50 24.29 -23.01
C PRO A 159 14.87 23.60 -22.89
N LYS A 160 15.73 24.02 -21.95
CA LYS A 160 17.06 23.44 -21.71
C LYS A 160 17.04 22.12 -20.92
N TRP A 161 15.99 21.85 -20.13
CA TRP A 161 15.96 20.79 -19.11
C TRP A 161 14.83 19.77 -19.32
N LYS A 162 14.11 19.89 -20.44
CA LYS A 162 13.12 18.90 -20.91
C LYS A 162 13.77 17.55 -21.18
N PRO A 163 13.33 16.45 -20.55
CA PRO A 163 13.79 15.11 -20.92
C PRO A 163 13.25 14.71 -22.30
N SER A 164 14.06 13.96 -23.05
CA SER A 164 13.66 13.37 -24.33
C SER A 164 12.77 12.14 -24.13
N ILE A 165 11.97 11.79 -25.14
CA ILE A 165 11.21 10.53 -25.14
C ILE A 165 12.07 9.27 -24.89
N SER A 166 13.32 9.25 -25.38
CA SER A 166 14.27 8.17 -25.16
C SER A 166 14.73 8.03 -23.70
N TRP A 167 14.66 9.10 -22.90
CA TRP A 167 14.91 9.05 -21.46
C TRP A 167 13.72 8.39 -20.74
N PHE A 168 12.49 8.79 -21.07
CA PHE A 168 11.28 8.24 -20.46
C PHE A 168 11.09 6.73 -20.70
N LYS A 169 11.44 6.25 -21.90
CA LYS A 169 11.34 4.83 -22.30
C LYS A 169 12.55 3.97 -21.93
N ASN A 170 13.52 4.50 -21.17
CA ASN A 170 14.67 3.72 -20.68
C ASN A 170 14.30 2.91 -19.42
N ALA A 171 13.60 1.80 -19.62
CA ALA A 171 13.04 0.99 -18.55
C ALA A 171 14.12 0.31 -17.70
N GLU A 172 15.19 -0.25 -18.29
CA GLU A 172 16.32 -0.85 -17.56
C GLU A 172 16.99 0.15 -16.59
N SER A 173 17.30 1.37 -17.04
CA SER A 173 17.88 2.40 -16.18
C SER A 173 16.91 2.81 -15.07
N ARG A 174 15.63 3.01 -15.41
CA ARG A 174 14.59 3.39 -14.45
C ARG A 174 14.42 2.35 -13.34
N LEU A 175 14.36 1.06 -13.68
CA LEU A 175 14.28 -0.02 -12.70
C LEU A 175 15.53 -0.11 -11.83
N ASN A 176 16.74 -0.03 -12.40
CA ASN A 176 17.97 -0.06 -11.60
C ASN A 176 18.01 1.07 -10.56
N HIS A 177 17.67 2.30 -10.95
CA HIS A 177 17.64 3.45 -10.03
C HIS A 177 16.50 3.38 -9.01
N HIS A 178 15.34 2.82 -9.38
CA HIS A 178 14.23 2.66 -8.44
C HIS A 178 14.49 1.54 -7.42
N LEU A 179 15.00 0.39 -7.86
CA LEU A 179 15.36 -0.72 -6.98
C LEU A 179 16.54 -0.33 -6.08
N SER A 180 17.70 0.02 -6.64
CA SER A 180 18.88 0.32 -5.81
C SER A 180 18.77 1.63 -5.04
N GLY A 181 18.32 2.71 -5.70
CA GLY A 181 18.22 4.04 -5.10
C GLY A 181 16.95 4.24 -4.29
N LEU A 182 15.79 4.28 -4.96
CA LEU A 182 14.52 4.66 -4.32
C LEU A 182 14.08 3.69 -3.23
N PHE A 183 14.35 2.38 -3.35
CA PHE A 183 14.02 1.39 -2.32
C PHE A 183 15.25 0.99 -1.49
N GLY A 184 16.36 0.58 -2.12
CA GLY A 184 17.56 0.10 -1.44
C GLY A 184 18.22 1.15 -0.53
N VAL A 185 18.66 2.27 -1.09
CA VAL A 185 19.30 3.36 -0.32
C VAL A 185 18.31 3.99 0.67
N SER A 186 17.03 4.17 0.30
CA SER A 186 16.02 4.68 1.25
C SER A 186 15.79 3.76 2.44
N SER A 187 15.72 2.43 2.24
CA SER A 187 15.56 1.47 3.34
C SER A 187 16.84 1.35 4.19
N LEU A 188 18.02 1.53 3.59
CA LEU A 188 19.29 1.63 4.33
C LEU A 188 19.35 2.92 5.18
N ALA A 189 18.94 4.06 4.61
CA ALA A 189 18.85 5.33 5.33
C ALA A 189 17.81 5.28 6.46
N TRP A 190 16.67 4.61 6.22
CA TRP A 190 15.65 4.37 7.24
C TRP A 190 16.16 3.44 8.36
N THR A 191 16.93 2.41 8.02
CA THR A 191 17.67 1.60 9.02
C THR A 191 18.57 2.50 9.87
N GLY A 192 19.34 3.40 9.25
CA GLY A 192 20.17 4.37 9.95
C GLY A 192 19.38 5.26 10.91
N HIS A 193 18.23 5.79 10.47
CA HIS A 193 17.32 6.56 11.32
C HIS A 193 16.78 5.73 12.51
N LEU A 194 16.36 4.49 12.27
CA LEU A 194 15.86 3.61 13.33
C LEU A 194 16.95 3.30 14.36
N VAL A 195 18.16 2.97 13.90
CA VAL A 195 19.32 2.59 14.73
C VAL A 195 19.90 3.78 15.52
N HIS A 196 19.96 4.97 14.93
CA HIS A 196 20.57 6.15 15.57
C HIS A 196 19.58 7.10 16.26
N VAL A 197 18.26 7.02 15.98
CA VAL A 197 17.27 7.96 16.54
C VAL A 197 16.11 7.24 17.21
N ALA A 198 15.41 6.34 16.51
CA ALA A 198 14.20 5.71 17.05
C ALA A 198 14.51 4.78 18.24
N ILE A 199 15.52 3.91 18.11
CA ILE A 199 15.94 2.97 19.16
C ILE A 199 16.47 3.72 20.40
N PRO A 200 17.42 4.68 20.30
CA PRO A 200 17.80 5.53 21.43
C PRO A 200 16.61 6.25 22.09
N ALA A 201 15.72 6.88 21.30
CA ALA A 201 14.54 7.56 21.83
C ALA A 201 13.53 6.59 22.48
N SER A 202 13.52 5.31 22.10
CA SER A 202 12.73 4.28 22.78
C SER A 202 13.33 3.81 24.10
N ARG A 203 14.62 4.09 24.34
CA ARG A 203 15.37 3.83 25.59
C ARG A 203 15.55 5.09 26.46
N GLY A 204 14.85 6.18 26.13
CA GLY A 204 14.93 7.46 26.85
C GLY A 204 16.15 8.32 26.51
N GLU A 205 16.96 7.94 25.52
CA GLU A 205 18.12 8.73 25.07
C GLU A 205 17.70 9.78 24.03
N TYR A 206 18.21 11.00 24.18
CA TYR A 206 17.89 12.11 23.28
C TYR A 206 18.98 12.28 22.21
N VAL A 207 18.74 11.77 21.00
CA VAL A 207 19.63 11.92 19.84
C VAL A 207 18.97 12.78 18.77
N ARG A 208 19.66 13.86 18.35
CA ARG A 208 19.23 14.86 17.36
C ARG A 208 20.44 15.43 16.62
N TRP A 209 20.21 16.31 15.63
CA TRP A 209 21.25 16.92 14.79
C TRP A 209 22.42 17.59 15.52
N ASN A 210 22.24 17.97 16.80
CA ASN A 210 23.28 18.62 17.62
C ASN A 210 24.19 17.64 18.39
N ASN A 211 23.90 16.33 18.42
CA ASN A 211 24.72 15.31 19.10
C ASN A 211 24.79 13.94 18.39
N PHE A 212 24.09 13.75 17.27
CA PHE A 212 24.05 12.52 16.47
C PHE A 212 25.44 11.98 16.05
N LEU A 213 26.43 12.86 15.91
CA LEU A 213 27.80 12.48 15.50
C LEU A 213 28.66 12.00 16.69
N ASP A 214 28.27 12.35 17.93
CA ASP A 214 29.01 12.06 19.15
C ASP A 214 28.43 10.85 19.91
N VAL A 215 27.15 10.54 19.70
CA VAL A 215 26.46 9.39 20.31
C VAL A 215 26.59 8.14 19.44
N LEU A 216 27.25 7.10 19.96
CA LEU A 216 27.33 5.80 19.30
C LEU A 216 26.00 5.04 19.46
N PRO A 217 25.39 4.50 18.38
CA PRO A 217 24.15 3.73 18.47
C PRO A 217 24.33 2.34 19.11
N HIS A 218 25.58 1.88 19.25
CA HIS A 218 25.93 0.62 19.89
C HIS A 218 27.27 0.79 20.64
N PRO A 219 27.44 0.25 21.87
CA PRO A 219 28.63 0.52 22.70
C PRO A 219 29.99 0.14 22.06
N GLN A 220 29.99 -0.81 21.11
CA GLN A 220 31.19 -1.25 20.39
C GLN A 220 31.40 -0.54 19.03
N GLY A 221 30.55 0.44 18.70
CA GLY A 221 30.59 1.19 17.44
C GLY A 221 30.56 0.28 16.20
N LEU A 222 31.33 0.65 15.18
CA LEU A 222 31.46 -0.11 13.92
C LEU A 222 32.52 -1.23 13.98
N GLY A 223 33.19 -1.47 15.11
CA GLY A 223 34.21 -2.51 15.24
C GLY A 223 33.71 -3.90 14.82
N PRO A 224 32.60 -4.41 15.40
CA PRO A 224 32.02 -5.70 15.05
C PRO A 224 31.60 -5.84 13.58
N LEU A 225 31.22 -4.74 12.91
CA LEU A 225 30.88 -4.74 11.49
C LEU A 225 32.10 -5.13 10.63
N PHE A 226 33.25 -4.49 10.88
CA PHE A 226 34.48 -4.71 10.12
C PHE A 226 35.23 -6.01 10.50
N THR A 227 35.04 -6.53 11.72
CA THR A 227 35.59 -7.84 12.12
C THR A 227 34.71 -9.04 11.74
N GLY A 228 33.53 -8.80 11.13
CA GLY A 228 32.57 -9.85 10.79
C GLY A 228 31.78 -10.42 11.98
N GLN A 229 31.92 -9.83 13.17
CA GLN A 229 31.27 -10.26 14.41
C GLN A 229 29.85 -9.66 14.56
N TRP A 230 29.06 -9.73 13.49
CA TRP A 230 27.76 -9.04 13.39
C TRP A 230 26.73 -9.52 14.42
N ASN A 231 26.90 -10.74 14.96
CA ASN A 231 26.06 -11.27 16.03
C ASN A 231 26.11 -10.44 17.32
N LEU A 232 27.16 -9.65 17.55
CA LEU A 232 27.26 -8.75 18.70
C LEU A 232 26.16 -7.67 18.70
N TYR A 233 25.73 -7.20 17.53
CA TYR A 233 24.65 -6.20 17.39
C TYR A 233 23.25 -6.72 17.75
N ALA A 234 23.11 -8.05 17.94
CA ALA A 234 21.88 -8.72 18.38
C ALA A 234 21.89 -9.11 19.87
N GLN A 235 23.01 -8.88 20.58
CA GLN A 235 23.14 -9.26 21.99
C GLN A 235 22.50 -8.22 22.92
N ASN A 236 21.96 -8.71 24.04
CA ASN A 236 21.25 -7.90 25.03
C ASN A 236 20.11 -7.06 24.40
N PRO A 237 19.04 -7.72 23.89
CA PRO A 237 17.81 -7.03 23.48
C PRO A 237 17.11 -6.37 24.67
N ASP A 238 16.16 -5.48 24.38
CA ASP A 238 15.28 -4.88 25.37
C ASP A 238 14.46 -5.97 26.10
N SER A 239 14.30 -5.83 27.42
CA SER A 239 13.67 -6.87 28.23
C SER A 239 12.15 -6.94 28.03
N SER A 240 11.53 -8.04 28.45
CA SER A 240 10.06 -8.14 28.55
C SER A 240 9.44 -7.16 29.56
N SER A 241 10.27 -6.55 30.41
CA SER A 241 9.92 -5.50 31.38
C SER A 241 10.33 -4.09 30.94
N HIS A 242 10.75 -3.90 29.68
CA HIS A 242 11.16 -2.60 29.17
C HIS A 242 9.98 -1.61 29.13
N LEU A 243 10.21 -0.40 29.65
CA LEU A 243 9.26 0.71 29.58
C LEU A 243 9.65 1.66 28.46
N PHE A 244 8.95 1.55 27.33
CA PHE A 244 9.22 2.27 26.09
C PHE A 244 9.18 3.79 26.29
N GLY A 245 10.28 4.45 25.93
CA GLY A 245 10.55 5.86 26.19
C GLY A 245 11.50 6.09 27.38
N THR A 246 11.98 5.04 28.04
CA THR A 246 12.83 5.14 29.24
C THR A 246 13.98 4.12 29.22
N ALA A 247 15.00 4.33 30.06
CA ALA A 247 16.10 3.38 30.21
C ALA A 247 15.75 2.13 31.06
N GLN A 248 14.52 2.02 31.58
CA GLN A 248 14.14 0.92 32.48
C GLN A 248 13.89 -0.36 31.67
N GLY A 249 14.73 -1.37 31.87
CA GLY A 249 14.70 -2.62 31.09
C GLY A 249 15.29 -2.51 29.68
N ALA A 250 15.92 -1.38 29.35
CA ALA A 250 16.50 -1.12 28.03
C ALA A 250 17.71 -2.05 27.76
N GLY A 251 17.78 -2.54 26.52
CA GLY A 251 18.89 -3.33 26.02
C GLY A 251 19.96 -2.48 25.34
N THR A 252 20.91 -3.16 24.67
CA THR A 252 21.91 -2.54 23.80
C THR A 252 21.83 -3.00 22.35
N ALA A 253 21.11 -4.09 22.05
CA ALA A 253 20.96 -4.59 20.67
C ALA A 253 20.39 -3.51 19.74
N ILE A 254 20.78 -3.54 18.46
CA ILE A 254 20.27 -2.64 17.41
C ILE A 254 19.63 -3.39 16.23
N LEU A 255 19.91 -4.69 16.10
CA LEU A 255 19.41 -5.56 15.02
C LEU A 255 19.06 -6.92 15.63
N THR A 256 17.79 -7.34 15.63
CA THR A 256 17.35 -8.59 16.26
C THR A 256 16.40 -9.41 15.37
N LEU A 257 16.05 -10.62 15.82
CA LEU A 257 15.09 -11.51 15.17
C LEU A 257 14.16 -12.17 16.22
N LEU A 258 13.70 -11.41 17.22
CA LEU A 258 12.97 -11.94 18.39
C LEU A 258 11.62 -12.59 18.05
N GLY A 259 10.93 -12.07 17.03
CA GLY A 259 9.53 -12.42 16.75
C GLY A 259 8.54 -11.86 17.79
N GLY A 260 7.26 -11.98 17.49
CA GLY A 260 6.17 -11.50 18.35
C GLY A 260 6.21 -9.97 18.61
N PHE A 261 5.66 -9.57 19.75
CA PHE A 261 5.45 -8.17 20.12
C PHE A 261 6.18 -7.79 21.41
N HIS A 262 6.47 -6.49 21.56
CA HIS A 262 7.00 -5.87 22.77
C HIS A 262 5.89 -5.79 23.85
N PRO A 263 6.02 -6.42 25.03
CA PRO A 263 4.89 -6.68 25.93
C PRO A 263 4.10 -5.45 26.40
N GLN A 264 4.76 -4.31 26.62
CA GLN A 264 4.09 -3.08 27.07
C GLN A 264 3.29 -2.38 25.95
N THR A 265 3.79 -2.42 24.70
CA THR A 265 3.26 -1.63 23.59
C THR A 265 2.40 -2.44 22.63
N GLN A 266 2.42 -3.77 22.75
CA GLN A 266 1.74 -4.73 21.86
C GLN A 266 2.05 -4.48 20.37
N SER A 267 3.28 -4.05 20.10
CA SER A 267 3.77 -3.69 18.76
C SER A 267 5.07 -4.41 18.42
N LEU A 268 5.45 -4.41 17.13
CA LEU A 268 6.70 -5.01 16.67
C LEU A 268 7.93 -4.31 17.29
N TRP A 269 8.93 -5.10 17.68
CA TRP A 269 10.19 -4.59 18.25
C TRP A 269 10.93 -3.67 17.26
N LEU A 270 11.35 -2.47 17.70
CA LEU A 270 12.11 -1.55 16.84
C LEU A 270 13.41 -2.17 16.29
N THR A 271 14.09 -3.01 17.07
CA THR A 271 15.30 -3.73 16.65
C THR A 271 15.03 -4.85 15.64
N TYR A 272 13.77 -5.30 15.50
CA TYR A 272 13.33 -6.19 14.43
C TYR A 272 13.00 -5.39 13.16
N ILE A 273 12.33 -4.24 13.31
CA ILE A 273 11.99 -3.33 12.20
C ILE A 273 13.27 -2.79 11.53
N SER A 274 14.28 -2.37 12.31
CA SER A 274 15.59 -1.94 11.77
C SER A 274 16.27 -3.06 10.98
N HIS A 275 16.26 -4.29 11.50
CA HIS A 275 16.90 -5.43 10.84
C HIS A 275 16.15 -5.87 9.58
N HIS A 276 14.81 -5.83 9.58
CA HIS A 276 14.00 -6.01 8.38
C HIS A 276 14.37 -4.99 7.29
N HIS A 277 14.43 -3.70 7.64
CA HIS A 277 14.81 -2.65 6.70
C HIS A 277 16.24 -2.79 6.16
N LEU A 278 17.18 -3.28 6.97
CA LEU A 278 18.55 -3.58 6.54
C LEU A 278 18.59 -4.75 5.56
N ALA A 279 17.86 -5.82 5.85
CA ALA A 279 17.80 -7.02 5.01
C ALA A 279 17.19 -6.71 3.62
N ILE A 280 16.03 -6.02 3.58
CA ILE A 280 15.42 -5.64 2.30
C ILE A 280 16.24 -4.59 1.55
N ALA A 281 16.97 -3.71 2.25
CA ALA A 281 17.88 -2.77 1.60
C ALA A 281 18.95 -3.50 0.79
N PHE A 282 19.60 -4.53 1.35
CA PHE A 282 20.57 -5.34 0.60
C PHE A 282 19.94 -6.09 -0.58
N ILE A 283 18.73 -6.65 -0.42
CA ILE A 283 18.00 -7.30 -1.51
C ILE A 283 17.75 -6.32 -2.66
N PHE A 284 17.23 -5.12 -2.37
CA PHE A 284 16.94 -4.10 -3.38
C PHE A 284 18.20 -3.48 -4.00
N LEU A 285 19.27 -3.29 -3.23
CA LEU A 285 20.58 -2.84 -3.74
C LEU A 285 21.16 -3.84 -4.74
N VAL A 286 21.10 -5.15 -4.45
CA VAL A 286 21.56 -6.20 -5.39
C VAL A 286 20.64 -6.28 -6.61
N ALA A 287 19.32 -6.30 -6.42
CA ALA A 287 18.35 -6.36 -7.52
C ALA A 287 18.47 -5.17 -8.50
N GLY A 288 18.77 -3.97 -7.98
CA GLY A 288 18.99 -2.77 -8.79
C GLY A 288 20.29 -2.73 -9.59
N HIS A 289 21.08 -3.80 -9.59
CA HIS A 289 22.23 -3.99 -10.50
C HIS A 289 21.99 -5.07 -11.56
N MET A 290 20.76 -5.60 -11.68
CA MET A 290 20.42 -6.67 -12.62
C MET A 290 20.37 -6.22 -14.09
N TYR A 291 19.85 -5.03 -14.37
CA TYR A 291 19.53 -4.63 -15.76
C TYR A 291 20.67 -3.87 -16.45
N ARG A 292 20.76 -4.04 -17.77
CA ARG A 292 21.84 -3.51 -18.61
C ARG A 292 21.69 -2.00 -18.80
N THR A 293 22.76 -1.28 -18.51
CA THR A 293 22.85 0.18 -18.69
C THR A 293 24.10 0.54 -19.49
N ASN A 294 24.47 1.82 -19.53
CA ASN A 294 25.61 2.35 -20.28
C ASN A 294 26.96 1.68 -19.94
N PHE A 295 27.06 0.96 -18.82
CA PHE A 295 28.22 0.17 -18.41
C PHE A 295 28.35 -1.19 -19.13
N GLY A 296 27.41 -1.55 -20.02
CA GLY A 296 27.48 -2.73 -20.89
C GLY A 296 27.16 -4.08 -20.23
N ILE A 297 27.30 -4.18 -18.90
CA ILE A 297 26.99 -5.37 -18.10
C ILE A 297 25.52 -5.33 -17.63
N GLY A 298 24.88 -6.49 -17.52
CA GLY A 298 23.50 -6.69 -17.07
C GLY A 298 22.59 -7.30 -18.15
N HIS A 299 21.32 -7.53 -17.80
CA HIS A 299 20.29 -8.08 -18.71
C HIS A 299 19.46 -6.97 -19.38
N SER A 300 19.10 -7.12 -20.66
CA SER A 300 17.95 -6.37 -21.19
C SER A 300 16.66 -7.15 -20.95
N MET A 301 15.60 -6.43 -20.58
CA MET A 301 14.29 -7.05 -20.38
C MET A 301 13.70 -7.60 -21.68
N LYS A 302 14.00 -6.96 -22.82
CA LYS A 302 13.55 -7.45 -24.13
C LYS A 302 14.17 -8.80 -24.48
N ASP A 303 15.49 -8.92 -24.36
CA ASP A 303 16.22 -10.17 -24.60
C ASP A 303 15.68 -11.31 -23.71
N LEU A 304 15.39 -11.04 -22.44
CA LEU A 304 14.82 -12.01 -21.50
C LEU A 304 13.39 -12.45 -21.89
N LEU A 305 12.51 -11.50 -22.24
CA LEU A 305 11.12 -11.80 -22.58
C LEU A 305 10.99 -12.51 -23.95
N ASP A 306 11.76 -12.08 -24.96
CA ASP A 306 11.74 -12.71 -26.28
C ASP A 306 12.35 -14.13 -26.27
N ALA A 307 13.23 -14.43 -25.30
CA ALA A 307 13.78 -15.76 -25.05
C ALA A 307 12.90 -16.67 -24.16
N HIS A 308 11.97 -16.10 -23.37
CA HIS A 308 11.11 -16.88 -22.47
C HIS A 308 9.97 -17.57 -23.25
N ILE A 309 10.30 -18.69 -23.88
CA ILE A 309 9.39 -19.51 -24.68
C ILE A 309 9.14 -20.84 -23.94
N PRO A 310 7.87 -21.23 -23.67
CA PRO A 310 7.56 -22.42 -22.89
C PRO A 310 7.91 -23.73 -23.62
N PRO A 311 8.50 -24.74 -22.94
CA PRO A 311 9.04 -25.95 -23.57
C PRO A 311 7.99 -26.91 -24.15
N LYS A 312 6.69 -26.63 -23.95
CA LYS A 312 5.57 -27.31 -24.60
C LYS A 312 4.70 -26.23 -25.25
N GLY A 313 4.72 -26.17 -26.59
CA GLY A 313 4.10 -25.09 -27.40
C GLY A 313 2.57 -24.89 -27.31
N ARG A 314 1.91 -25.45 -26.28
CA ARG A 314 0.48 -25.23 -25.96
C ARG A 314 0.17 -23.86 -25.36
N LEU A 315 1.15 -22.97 -25.31
CA LEU A 315 1.07 -21.62 -24.70
C LEU A 315 1.48 -20.51 -25.69
N GLY A 316 1.53 -20.80 -26.99
CA GLY A 316 1.80 -19.79 -28.03
C GLY A 316 3.26 -19.35 -28.10
N CYS A 317 3.49 -18.10 -28.52
CA CYS A 317 4.81 -17.57 -28.89
C CYS A 317 5.71 -17.13 -27.72
N GLY A 318 5.33 -17.40 -26.47
CA GLY A 318 6.01 -16.84 -25.29
C GLY A 318 5.72 -15.34 -25.11
N HIS A 319 6.58 -14.63 -24.37
CA HIS A 319 6.37 -13.22 -24.04
C HIS A 319 6.82 -12.23 -25.14
N LYS A 320 6.87 -12.68 -26.39
CA LYS A 320 7.45 -11.90 -27.50
C LYS A 320 6.72 -10.59 -27.76
N GLY A 321 7.48 -9.50 -27.83
CA GLY A 321 6.94 -8.14 -28.01
C GLY A 321 6.21 -7.55 -26.80
N LEU A 322 6.08 -8.28 -25.67
CA LEU A 322 5.45 -7.77 -24.45
C LEU A 322 6.19 -6.55 -23.89
N TYR A 323 7.53 -6.54 -24.00
CA TYR A 323 8.36 -5.38 -23.64
C TYR A 323 7.89 -4.10 -24.33
N ASP A 324 7.71 -4.16 -25.66
CA ASP A 324 7.30 -2.98 -26.44
C ASP A 324 5.83 -2.63 -26.17
N THR A 325 4.95 -3.60 -25.91
CA THR A 325 3.56 -3.34 -25.50
C THR A 325 3.49 -2.58 -24.17
N ILE A 326 4.24 -3.02 -23.15
CA ILE A 326 4.28 -2.36 -21.84
C ILE A 326 4.95 -0.99 -21.96
N ASN A 327 6.17 -0.92 -22.51
CA ASN A 327 7.00 0.28 -22.45
C ASN A 327 6.48 1.44 -23.34
N ASN A 328 5.66 1.15 -24.35
CA ASN A 328 4.99 2.19 -25.15
C ASN A 328 3.59 2.57 -24.63
N SER A 329 2.90 1.72 -23.85
CA SER A 329 1.56 2.03 -23.34
C SER A 329 1.60 2.57 -21.91
N LEU A 330 1.29 3.86 -21.75
CA LEU A 330 1.15 4.51 -20.45
C LEU A 330 -0.01 3.92 -19.65
N HIS A 331 -1.16 3.66 -20.28
CA HIS A 331 -2.30 3.00 -19.63
C HIS A 331 -1.98 1.58 -19.14
N PHE A 332 -1.15 0.82 -19.86
CA PHE A 332 -0.73 -0.51 -19.40
C PHE A 332 0.23 -0.42 -18.21
N GLN A 333 1.18 0.52 -18.24
CA GLN A 333 2.06 0.79 -17.08
C GLN A 333 1.27 1.29 -15.87
N LEU A 334 0.28 2.16 -16.06
CA LEU A 334 -0.62 2.64 -15.01
C LEU A 334 -1.51 1.52 -14.47
N GLY A 335 -2.09 0.68 -15.33
CA GLY A 335 -2.91 -0.46 -14.93
C GLY A 335 -2.14 -1.48 -14.09
N LEU A 336 -0.91 -1.85 -14.50
CA LEU A 336 -0.03 -2.68 -13.68
C LEU A 336 0.33 -1.99 -12.36
N ALA A 337 0.73 -0.72 -12.40
CA ALA A 337 1.11 0.01 -11.19
C ALA A 337 -0.05 0.12 -10.18
N LEU A 338 -1.29 0.36 -10.65
CA LEU A 338 -2.49 0.40 -9.81
C LEU A 338 -2.88 -0.99 -9.29
N ALA A 339 -2.70 -2.06 -10.07
CA ALA A 339 -2.92 -3.42 -9.59
C ALA A 339 -1.92 -3.82 -8.49
N SER A 340 -0.62 -3.62 -8.73
CA SER A 340 0.43 -3.88 -7.74
C SER A 340 0.28 -3.00 -6.50
N LEU A 341 0.00 -1.70 -6.67
CA LEU A 341 -0.24 -0.79 -5.54
C LEU A 341 -1.54 -1.11 -4.81
N GLY A 342 -2.60 -1.58 -5.50
CA GLY A 342 -3.84 -2.00 -4.87
C GLY A 342 -3.66 -3.25 -4.00
N VAL A 343 -2.95 -4.26 -4.52
CA VAL A 343 -2.58 -5.46 -3.75
C VAL A 343 -1.68 -5.11 -2.58
N ILE A 344 -0.67 -4.23 -2.76
CA ILE A 344 0.18 -3.78 -1.65
C ILE A 344 -0.58 -2.89 -0.66
N THR A 345 -1.51 -2.04 -1.09
CA THR A 345 -2.35 -1.21 -0.20
C THR A 345 -3.27 -2.08 0.62
N SER A 346 -3.86 -3.12 0.02
CA SER A 346 -4.55 -4.18 0.76
C SER A 346 -3.58 -4.81 1.76
N LEU A 347 -2.39 -5.28 1.34
CA LEU A 347 -1.38 -5.91 2.19
C LEU A 347 -0.85 -5.01 3.34
N VAL A 348 -0.82 -3.69 3.15
CA VAL A 348 -0.50 -2.72 4.19
C VAL A 348 -1.64 -2.57 5.18
N ALA A 349 -2.91 -2.63 4.73
CA ALA A 349 -3.99 -2.89 5.67
C ALA A 349 -3.71 -4.23 6.37
N GLN A 350 -3.56 -5.36 5.66
CA GLN A 350 -3.46 -6.71 6.25
C GLN A 350 -2.54 -6.88 7.45
N HIS A 351 -1.33 -6.33 7.36
CA HIS A 351 -0.33 -6.48 8.40
C HIS A 351 -0.42 -5.41 9.50
N ILE A 352 -1.52 -4.64 9.50
CA ILE A 352 -1.94 -3.65 10.50
C ILE A 352 -3.38 -3.97 11.00
N ASP A 353 -4.31 -4.29 10.08
CA ASP A 353 -5.73 -4.66 10.20
C ASP A 353 -6.19 -5.58 9.01
N TYR A 354 -6.71 -6.81 9.26
CA TYR A 354 -6.97 -7.90 8.25
C TYR A 354 -8.18 -7.65 7.28
N ASN A 355 -8.45 -8.29 6.11
CA ASN A 355 -8.22 -9.67 5.58
C ASN A 355 -7.85 -9.73 4.04
N SER A 356 -7.07 -10.75 3.58
CA SER A 356 -6.10 -10.69 2.45
C SER A 356 -6.34 -11.61 1.22
N GLU A 357 -5.76 -11.29 0.02
CA GLU A 357 -5.22 -12.19 -1.07
C GLU A 357 -5.22 -11.56 -2.51
N GLN A 358 -4.18 -11.83 -3.37
CA GLN A 358 -4.26 -11.95 -4.87
C GLN A 358 -2.91 -12.21 -5.63
N ASN A 359 -3.02 -12.52 -6.96
CA ASN A 359 -1.99 -12.69 -8.05
C ASN A 359 -1.38 -14.12 -8.24
N GLU A 360 -0.85 -14.55 -9.41
CA GLU A 360 -0.41 -13.86 -10.66
C GLU A 360 -0.43 -14.77 -11.96
N ASP A 361 -0.09 -14.17 -13.12
CA ASP A 361 0.58 -14.73 -14.33
C ASP A 361 -0.18 -15.60 -15.38
N ASN A 362 0.32 -15.70 -16.63
CA ASN A 362 -0.06 -14.78 -17.73
C ASN A 362 -0.50 -15.52 -19.01
N VAL A 363 -1.35 -14.89 -19.85
CA VAL A 363 -1.77 -15.38 -21.18
C VAL A 363 -2.32 -14.29 -22.14
N LEU A 364 -1.94 -13.01 -21.94
CA LEU A 364 -2.70 -11.82 -22.39
C LEU A 364 -3.31 -11.88 -23.81
N ALA A 365 -2.56 -12.31 -24.82
CA ALA A 365 -3.08 -12.42 -26.19
C ALA A 365 -4.21 -13.46 -26.34
N ARG A 366 -4.07 -14.63 -25.71
CA ARG A 366 -5.04 -15.74 -25.79
C ARG A 366 -6.25 -15.55 -24.86
N MET A 367 -6.17 -14.65 -23.87
CA MET A 367 -7.35 -14.29 -23.07
C MET A 367 -8.46 -13.68 -23.93
N LEU A 368 -8.10 -12.94 -25.00
CA LEU A 368 -9.06 -12.34 -25.92
C LEU A 368 -9.78 -13.38 -26.78
N ASP A 369 -9.09 -14.44 -27.19
CA ASP A 369 -9.63 -15.54 -28.02
C ASP A 369 -10.58 -16.48 -27.24
N HIS A 370 -10.59 -16.41 -25.91
CA HIS A 370 -11.37 -17.30 -25.02
C HIS A 370 -12.17 -16.51 -23.96
N LYS A 371 -12.45 -15.22 -24.20
CA LYS A 371 -13.06 -14.33 -23.20
C LYS A 371 -14.42 -14.81 -22.69
N GLU A 372 -15.22 -15.43 -23.55
CA GLU A 372 -16.53 -15.99 -23.21
C GLU A 372 -16.40 -17.14 -22.18
N ALA A 373 -15.31 -17.91 -22.24
CA ALA A 373 -15.03 -18.95 -21.25
C ALA A 373 -14.66 -18.34 -19.89
N ILE A 374 -13.84 -17.28 -19.87
CA ILE A 374 -13.44 -16.59 -18.64
C ILE A 374 -14.68 -15.95 -17.97
N ILE A 375 -15.47 -15.20 -18.74
CA ILE A 375 -16.69 -14.51 -18.27
C ILE A 375 -17.74 -15.52 -17.77
N SER A 376 -17.92 -16.66 -18.45
CA SER A 376 -18.88 -17.69 -18.01
C SER A 376 -18.45 -18.44 -16.74
N HIS A 377 -17.15 -18.71 -16.54
CA HIS A 377 -16.67 -19.33 -15.30
C HIS A 377 -16.73 -18.38 -14.11
N LEU A 378 -16.38 -17.10 -14.28
CA LEU A 378 -16.54 -16.07 -13.25
C LEU A 378 -18.03 -15.83 -12.90
N SER A 379 -18.92 -15.88 -13.90
CA SER A 379 -20.37 -15.82 -13.71
C SER A 379 -20.90 -17.04 -12.94
N TRP A 380 -20.48 -18.25 -13.32
CA TRP A 380 -20.83 -19.48 -12.58
C TRP A 380 -20.35 -19.43 -11.13
N ALA A 381 -19.11 -19.03 -10.87
CA ALA A 381 -18.56 -18.91 -9.51
C ALA A 381 -19.33 -17.88 -8.68
N SER A 382 -19.65 -16.72 -9.25
CA SER A 382 -20.44 -15.68 -8.59
C SER A 382 -21.87 -16.14 -8.26
N LEU A 383 -22.54 -16.82 -9.20
CA LEU A 383 -23.87 -17.40 -8.97
C LEU A 383 -23.83 -18.52 -7.93
N PHE A 384 -22.84 -19.40 -7.99
CA PHE A 384 -22.65 -20.49 -7.04
C PHE A 384 -22.44 -19.96 -5.62
N LEU A 385 -21.51 -19.02 -5.43
CA LEU A 385 -21.29 -18.36 -4.13
C LEU A 385 -22.54 -17.61 -3.66
N GLY A 386 -23.22 -16.91 -4.57
CA GLY A 386 -24.44 -16.14 -4.28
C GLY A 386 -25.57 -17.01 -3.72
N PHE A 387 -25.97 -18.05 -4.44
CA PHE A 387 -27.08 -18.92 -4.03
C PHE A 387 -26.79 -19.65 -2.70
N HIS A 388 -25.59 -20.18 -2.51
CA HIS A 388 -25.26 -20.94 -1.30
C HIS A 388 -25.04 -20.05 -0.08
N THR A 389 -24.33 -18.93 -0.22
CA THR A 389 -24.06 -18.02 0.92
C THR A 389 -25.35 -17.37 1.41
N LEU A 390 -26.16 -16.80 0.49
CA LEU A 390 -27.44 -16.21 0.85
C LEU A 390 -28.43 -17.26 1.38
N GLY A 391 -28.45 -18.45 0.77
CA GLY A 391 -29.30 -19.55 1.23
C GLY A 391 -28.98 -20.00 2.67
N LEU A 392 -27.70 -20.05 3.04
CA LEU A 392 -27.28 -20.39 4.40
C LEU A 392 -27.63 -19.28 5.42
N TYR A 393 -27.44 -18.01 5.07
CA TYR A 393 -27.88 -16.89 5.93
C TYR A 393 -29.40 -16.94 6.16
N VAL A 394 -30.20 -17.02 5.08
CA VAL A 394 -31.66 -17.05 5.17
C VAL A 394 -32.16 -18.29 5.94
N HIS A 395 -31.54 -19.46 5.74
CA HIS A 395 -31.84 -20.65 6.56
C HIS A 395 -31.57 -20.40 8.04
N ASN A 396 -30.39 -19.86 8.37
CA ASN A 396 -29.98 -19.63 9.75
C ASN A 396 -30.84 -18.57 10.47
N ASP A 397 -31.27 -17.53 9.76
CA ASP A 397 -32.22 -16.52 10.29
C ASP A 397 -33.62 -17.10 10.52
N VAL A 398 -34.12 -17.94 9.60
CA VAL A 398 -35.44 -18.58 9.76
C VAL A 398 -35.44 -19.61 10.90
N MET A 399 -34.34 -20.36 11.10
CA MET A 399 -34.20 -21.26 12.25
C MET A 399 -34.14 -20.52 13.58
N LEU A 400 -33.53 -19.33 13.63
CA LEU A 400 -33.58 -18.44 14.80
C LEU A 400 -34.99 -17.88 15.04
N ALA A 401 -35.66 -17.41 13.99
CA ALA A 401 -37.01 -16.85 14.08
C ALA A 401 -38.06 -17.87 14.56
N PHE A 402 -37.85 -19.16 14.27
CA PHE A 402 -38.68 -20.26 14.79
C PHE A 402 -38.24 -20.79 16.17
N GLY A 403 -37.22 -20.19 16.80
CA GLY A 403 -36.75 -20.57 18.13
C GLY A 403 -36.03 -21.92 18.18
N THR A 404 -35.49 -22.39 17.05
CA THR A 404 -34.78 -23.68 16.94
C THR A 404 -33.34 -23.47 16.43
N PRO A 405 -32.47 -22.79 17.21
CA PRO A 405 -31.09 -22.49 16.80
C PRO A 405 -30.25 -23.76 16.55
N GLU A 406 -30.61 -24.90 17.15
CA GLU A 406 -29.94 -26.19 16.96
C GLU A 406 -30.06 -26.76 15.53
N LYS A 407 -30.89 -26.14 14.68
CA LYS A 407 -31.09 -26.50 13.27
C LYS A 407 -30.36 -25.57 12.30
N GLN A 408 -29.59 -24.61 12.81
CA GLN A 408 -28.69 -23.81 11.96
C GLN A 408 -27.65 -24.70 11.28
N ILE A 409 -27.29 -24.34 10.05
CA ILE A 409 -26.17 -24.94 9.34
C ILE A 409 -24.93 -24.10 9.67
N LEU A 410 -24.13 -24.62 10.59
CA LEU A 410 -22.87 -24.04 11.05
C LEU A 410 -21.71 -24.89 10.50
N ILE A 411 -20.88 -24.29 9.66
CA ILE A 411 -19.76 -24.96 8.97
C ILE A 411 -18.45 -24.38 9.51
N GLU A 412 -17.62 -25.23 10.11
CA GLU A 412 -16.30 -24.81 10.61
C GLU A 412 -15.33 -24.50 9.46
N PRO A 413 -14.56 -23.39 9.52
CA PRO A 413 -13.54 -23.04 8.52
C PRO A 413 -12.25 -23.87 8.69
N ILE A 414 -12.38 -25.20 8.64
CA ILE A 414 -11.33 -26.20 8.93
C ILE A 414 -10.01 -25.91 8.21
N PHE A 415 -10.04 -25.50 6.93
CA PHE A 415 -8.83 -25.18 6.18
C PHE A 415 -8.06 -23.97 6.76
N ALA A 416 -8.78 -22.93 7.21
CA ALA A 416 -8.15 -21.76 7.81
C ALA A 416 -7.72 -22.04 9.27
N GLN A 417 -8.48 -22.85 10.02
CA GLN A 417 -8.08 -23.32 11.36
C GLN A 417 -6.81 -24.20 11.28
N TRP A 418 -6.68 -25.01 10.23
CA TRP A 418 -5.46 -25.75 9.90
C TRP A 418 -4.29 -24.82 9.57
N ILE A 419 -4.50 -23.73 8.80
CA ILE A 419 -3.46 -22.71 8.55
C ILE A 419 -3.00 -22.03 9.85
N GLN A 420 -3.92 -21.62 10.73
CA GLN A 420 -3.54 -21.06 12.05
C GLN A 420 -2.71 -22.06 12.87
N SER A 421 -3.04 -23.35 12.78
CA SER A 421 -2.32 -24.42 13.47
C SER A 421 -0.95 -24.73 12.84
N ALA A 422 -0.85 -24.68 11.51
CA ALA A 422 0.42 -24.76 10.78
C ALA A 422 1.36 -23.62 11.16
N HIS A 423 0.81 -22.44 11.49
CA HIS A 423 1.52 -21.29 12.04
C HIS A 423 1.77 -21.35 13.55
N GLY A 424 1.38 -22.43 14.25
CA GLY A 424 1.74 -22.66 15.66
C GLY A 424 0.68 -22.31 16.69
N LYS A 425 -0.55 -21.97 16.27
CA LYS A 425 -1.69 -21.83 17.18
C LYS A 425 -2.17 -23.21 17.64
N THR A 426 -2.19 -23.43 18.95
CA THR A 426 -2.45 -24.75 19.55
C THR A 426 -3.92 -25.05 19.82
N SER A 427 -4.78 -24.01 19.82
CA SER A 427 -6.19 -24.10 20.24
C SER A 427 -7.06 -25.09 19.46
N TYR A 428 -6.67 -25.45 18.24
CA TYR A 428 -7.43 -26.36 17.37
C TYR A 428 -6.91 -27.81 17.35
N GLY A 429 -5.78 -28.09 18.00
CA GLY A 429 -5.29 -29.47 18.20
C GLY A 429 -4.79 -30.24 16.96
N PHE A 430 -4.53 -29.58 15.83
CA PHE A 430 -4.11 -30.27 14.59
C PHE A 430 -2.66 -30.83 14.58
N ASP A 431 -1.81 -30.48 15.56
CA ASP A 431 -0.40 -30.95 15.72
C ASP A 431 0.39 -30.98 14.39
N VAL A 432 0.50 -29.83 13.73
CA VAL A 432 1.02 -29.70 12.36
C VAL A 432 2.00 -28.55 12.20
N LEU A 433 3.10 -28.79 11.47
CA LEU A 433 4.18 -27.83 11.18
C LEU A 433 4.72 -27.09 12.42
N LEU A 434 4.32 -25.85 12.68
CA LEU A 434 4.81 -25.08 13.83
C LEU A 434 4.03 -25.33 15.13
N SER A 435 2.86 -25.96 15.10
CA SER A 435 2.20 -26.44 16.34
C SER A 435 2.79 -27.76 16.84
N SER A 436 3.52 -28.49 15.98
CA SER A 436 4.22 -29.71 16.38
C SER A 436 5.65 -29.44 16.82
N THR A 437 5.92 -29.60 18.11
CA THR A 437 7.26 -29.40 18.72
C THR A 437 8.33 -30.36 18.19
N SER A 438 7.90 -31.46 17.56
CA SER A 438 8.78 -32.44 16.90
C SER A 438 9.18 -32.06 15.46
N GLY A 439 8.46 -31.12 14.84
CA GLY A 439 8.54 -30.86 13.40
C GLY A 439 9.90 -30.28 12.95
N PRO A 440 10.35 -30.55 11.70
CA PRO A 440 11.54 -29.90 11.14
C PRO A 440 11.41 -28.37 11.06
N ALA A 441 10.22 -27.87 10.72
CA ALA A 441 9.93 -26.44 10.68
C ALA A 441 10.07 -25.77 12.05
N PHE A 442 9.52 -26.40 13.10
CA PHE A 442 9.68 -25.97 14.49
C PHE A 442 11.16 -25.93 14.89
N ASN A 443 11.89 -27.02 14.61
CA ASN A 443 13.29 -27.15 14.98
C ASN A 443 14.23 -26.17 14.24
N ALA A 444 13.85 -25.69 13.05
CA ALA A 444 14.60 -24.65 12.34
C ALA A 444 14.42 -23.25 12.95
N GLY A 445 13.24 -22.92 13.50
CA GLY A 445 12.94 -21.60 14.06
C GLY A 445 13.20 -21.43 15.56
N ARG A 446 13.22 -22.54 16.33
CA ARG A 446 13.17 -22.59 17.81
C ARG A 446 14.18 -21.75 18.60
N SER A 447 15.31 -21.36 17.99
CA SER A 447 16.40 -20.63 18.66
C SER A 447 16.46 -19.14 18.32
N ILE A 448 15.55 -18.64 17.48
CA ILE A 448 15.58 -17.27 16.97
C ILE A 448 14.21 -16.59 17.15
N TRP A 449 13.34 -16.65 16.14
CA TRP A 449 12.07 -15.89 16.09
C TRP A 449 10.86 -16.69 16.59
N LEU A 450 10.95 -18.03 16.57
CA LEU A 450 9.80 -18.89 16.83
C LEU A 450 9.28 -18.80 18.28
N PRO A 451 10.10 -18.65 19.33
CA PRO A 451 9.58 -18.50 20.70
C PRO A 451 8.72 -17.24 20.88
N GLY A 452 9.16 -16.09 20.34
CA GLY A 452 8.38 -14.84 20.41
C GLY A 452 7.10 -14.92 19.57
N TRP A 453 7.18 -15.55 18.38
CA TRP A 453 6.02 -15.82 17.52
C TRP A 453 4.99 -16.74 18.18
N LEU A 454 5.41 -17.89 18.73
CA LEU A 454 4.53 -18.86 19.37
C LEU A 454 3.84 -18.29 20.61
N ASN A 455 4.51 -17.38 21.34
CA ASN A 455 3.88 -16.62 22.41
C ASN A 455 2.75 -15.73 21.85
N ALA A 456 3.07 -14.86 20.89
CA ALA A 456 2.11 -13.90 20.32
C ALA A 456 0.88 -14.56 19.66
N VAL A 457 1.06 -15.69 18.95
CA VAL A 457 -0.03 -16.38 18.21
C VAL A 457 -0.94 -17.27 19.09
N ASN A 458 -0.57 -17.49 20.36
CA ASN A 458 -1.40 -18.18 21.35
C ASN A 458 -1.92 -17.22 22.46
N GLU A 459 -1.58 -15.93 22.38
CA GLU A 459 -1.96 -14.88 23.31
C GLU A 459 -3.30 -14.24 22.89
N ASN A 460 -4.39 -14.55 23.60
CA ASN A 460 -5.75 -14.14 23.21
C ASN A 460 -6.05 -12.63 23.39
N SER A 461 -5.10 -11.84 23.88
CA SER A 461 -5.27 -10.38 24.06
C SER A 461 -4.92 -9.53 22.83
N ASN A 462 -4.50 -10.14 21.72
CA ASN A 462 -4.11 -9.44 20.48
C ASN A 462 -4.81 -10.02 19.22
N SER A 463 -4.63 -9.36 18.07
CA SER A 463 -5.31 -9.70 16.80
C SER A 463 -4.58 -10.72 15.90
N LEU A 464 -3.41 -11.24 16.30
CA LEU A 464 -2.60 -12.15 15.48
C LEU A 464 -3.27 -13.53 15.36
N PHE A 465 -3.87 -13.80 14.21
CA PHE A 465 -4.68 -15.00 13.96
C PHE A 465 -5.78 -15.18 15.01
N LEU A 466 -6.75 -14.26 15.05
CA LEU A 466 -7.98 -14.38 15.85
C LEU A 466 -8.67 -15.74 15.67
N THR A 467 -9.33 -16.23 16.72
CA THR A 467 -10.04 -17.52 16.71
C THR A 467 -11.30 -17.45 15.87
N ILE A 468 -11.25 -18.11 14.71
CA ILE A 468 -12.32 -18.18 13.71
C ILE A 468 -13.20 -19.44 13.88
N GLY A 469 -14.48 -19.30 13.52
CA GLY A 469 -15.51 -20.34 13.52
C GLY A 469 -16.58 -20.14 12.43
N PRO A 470 -17.81 -20.64 12.62
CA PRO A 470 -18.83 -20.68 11.55
C PRO A 470 -19.34 -19.32 11.06
N GLY A 471 -19.30 -18.28 11.91
CA GLY A 471 -19.63 -16.91 11.49
C GLY A 471 -18.60 -16.37 10.48
N ASP A 472 -17.32 -16.61 10.75
CA ASP A 472 -16.20 -16.25 9.88
C ASP A 472 -16.30 -16.97 8.53
N PHE A 473 -16.63 -18.27 8.53
CA PHE A 473 -16.85 -19.04 7.31
C PHE A 473 -17.85 -18.36 6.36
N LEU A 474 -19.01 -17.94 6.88
CA LEU A 474 -20.06 -17.33 6.04
C LEU A 474 -19.66 -15.95 5.51
N VAL A 475 -19.04 -15.08 6.33
CA VAL A 475 -18.61 -13.75 5.86
C VAL A 475 -17.44 -13.85 4.87
N HIS A 476 -16.53 -14.83 5.00
CA HIS A 476 -15.49 -15.06 3.99
C HIS A 476 -16.08 -15.48 2.64
N HIS A 477 -17.16 -16.27 2.62
CA HIS A 477 -17.86 -16.60 1.37
C HIS A 477 -18.62 -15.39 0.78
N ALA A 478 -19.13 -14.49 1.61
CA ALA A 478 -19.72 -13.22 1.17
C ALA A 478 -18.65 -12.26 0.59
N ILE A 479 -17.46 -12.19 1.19
CA ILE A 479 -16.30 -11.46 0.65
C ILE A 479 -15.87 -12.07 -0.69
N ALA A 480 -15.74 -13.40 -0.77
CA ALA A 480 -15.41 -14.11 -2.01
C ALA A 480 -16.43 -13.84 -3.12
N LEU A 481 -17.73 -13.82 -2.81
CA LEU A 481 -18.80 -13.43 -3.74
C LEU A 481 -18.60 -12.00 -4.27
N GLY A 482 -18.34 -11.04 -3.37
CA GLY A 482 -18.08 -9.64 -3.73
C GLY A 482 -16.87 -9.49 -4.65
N LEU A 483 -15.76 -10.15 -4.31
CA LEU A 483 -14.55 -10.18 -5.14
C LEU A 483 -14.81 -10.79 -6.52
N HIS A 484 -15.39 -11.99 -6.60
CA HIS A 484 -15.67 -12.66 -7.89
C HIS A 484 -16.63 -11.86 -8.77
N THR A 485 -17.66 -11.24 -8.18
CA THR A 485 -18.62 -10.40 -8.91
C THR A 485 -17.97 -9.12 -9.42
N THR A 486 -17.12 -8.48 -8.60
CA THR A 486 -16.37 -7.27 -9.01
C THR A 486 -15.36 -7.59 -10.11
N THR A 487 -14.61 -8.69 -9.98
CA THR A 487 -13.71 -9.20 -11.03
C THR A 487 -14.47 -9.55 -12.30
N LEU A 488 -15.63 -10.20 -12.22
CA LEU A 488 -16.50 -10.49 -13.38
C LEU A 488 -16.88 -9.23 -14.14
N ILE A 489 -17.30 -8.17 -13.44
CA ILE A 489 -17.69 -6.89 -14.02
C ILE A 489 -16.50 -6.26 -14.75
N LEU A 490 -15.39 -6.03 -14.05
CA LEU A 490 -14.20 -5.35 -14.59
C LEU A 490 -13.56 -6.14 -15.74
N VAL A 491 -13.44 -7.46 -15.62
CA VAL A 491 -12.87 -8.34 -16.65
C VAL A 491 -13.77 -8.40 -17.88
N LYS A 492 -15.10 -8.46 -17.71
CA LYS A 492 -16.04 -8.36 -18.83
C LYS A 492 -15.92 -7.01 -19.53
N GLY A 493 -15.93 -5.90 -18.78
CA GLY A 493 -15.77 -4.54 -19.32
C GLY A 493 -14.52 -4.41 -20.19
N ALA A 494 -13.38 -4.87 -19.69
CA ALA A 494 -12.10 -4.87 -20.41
C ALA A 494 -12.09 -5.78 -21.66
N LEU A 495 -12.60 -7.01 -21.57
CA LEU A 495 -12.58 -7.99 -22.67
C LEU A 495 -13.61 -7.67 -23.77
N ASP A 496 -14.70 -6.96 -23.45
CA ASP A 496 -15.68 -6.44 -24.40
C ASP A 496 -15.42 -4.98 -24.82
N ALA A 497 -14.38 -4.32 -24.31
CA ALA A 497 -14.07 -2.91 -24.64
C ALA A 497 -13.79 -2.69 -26.14
N ARG A 498 -13.13 -3.64 -26.80
CA ARG A 498 -12.82 -3.53 -28.24
C ARG A 498 -14.00 -3.88 -29.15
N GLY A 499 -15.00 -4.61 -28.63
CA GLY A 499 -16.14 -5.09 -29.39
C GLY A 499 -16.79 -6.32 -28.72
N SER A 500 -18.12 -6.40 -28.82
CA SER A 500 -18.92 -7.56 -28.40
C SER A 500 -19.90 -7.97 -29.51
N LYS A 501 -20.59 -9.10 -29.36
CA LYS A 501 -21.58 -9.55 -30.36
C LYS A 501 -22.73 -8.55 -30.59
N LEU A 502 -23.01 -7.68 -29.62
CA LEU A 502 -24.04 -6.63 -29.71
C LEU A 502 -23.53 -5.33 -30.35
N MET A 503 -22.21 -5.10 -30.34
CA MET A 503 -21.54 -3.93 -30.92
C MET A 503 -20.09 -4.31 -31.29
N PRO A 504 -19.84 -4.88 -32.48
CA PRO A 504 -18.52 -5.42 -32.87
C PRO A 504 -17.45 -4.35 -33.08
N ASP A 505 -17.88 -3.13 -33.36
CA ASP A 505 -17.15 -1.92 -33.72
C ASP A 505 -16.86 -0.99 -32.52
N LYS A 506 -17.18 -1.42 -31.29
CA LYS A 506 -17.09 -0.61 -30.06
C LYS A 506 -15.78 0.19 -29.91
N LYS A 507 -14.65 -0.39 -30.31
CA LYS A 507 -13.33 0.26 -30.34
C LYS A 507 -13.33 1.65 -31.01
N ASP A 508 -14.16 1.86 -32.02
CA ASP A 508 -14.16 3.08 -32.86
C ASP A 508 -14.95 4.23 -32.21
N PHE A 509 -15.63 3.95 -31.09
CA PHE A 509 -16.36 4.92 -30.25
C PHE A 509 -15.58 5.33 -28.99
N GLY A 510 -14.41 4.71 -28.75
CA GLY A 510 -13.56 4.98 -27.58
C GLY A 510 -14.05 4.34 -26.27
N TYR A 511 -13.44 4.75 -25.15
CA TYR A 511 -13.67 4.14 -23.83
C TYR A 511 -15.01 4.54 -23.21
N SER A 512 -15.40 5.82 -23.34
CA SER A 512 -16.58 6.41 -22.71
C SER A 512 -17.53 7.00 -23.75
N PHE A 513 -18.72 6.41 -23.86
CA PHE A 513 -19.84 6.91 -24.65
C PHE A 513 -21.16 6.37 -24.04
N PRO A 514 -22.33 7.01 -24.30
CA PRO A 514 -23.57 6.68 -23.58
C PRO A 514 -24.22 5.36 -24.01
N CYS A 515 -24.38 5.17 -25.32
CA CYS A 515 -25.01 3.99 -25.94
C CYS A 515 -24.77 4.02 -27.46
N ASP A 516 -25.19 2.96 -28.15
CA ASP A 516 -25.40 2.91 -29.61
C ASP A 516 -26.92 2.87 -29.92
N GLY A 517 -27.67 3.74 -29.25
CA GLY A 517 -29.11 3.94 -29.42
C GLY A 517 -30.02 2.84 -28.87
N PRO A 518 -31.36 2.99 -29.05
CA PRO A 518 -32.37 2.03 -28.61
C PRO A 518 -32.51 0.82 -29.55
N GLY A 519 -31.70 0.74 -30.62
CA GLY A 519 -31.72 -0.37 -31.57
C GLY A 519 -31.21 -1.68 -30.96
N ARG A 520 -31.39 -2.78 -31.70
CA ARG A 520 -30.87 -4.13 -31.35
C ARG A 520 -31.32 -4.68 -29.97
N GLY A 521 -32.39 -4.12 -29.39
CA GLY A 521 -32.91 -4.47 -28.06
C GLY A 521 -32.59 -3.45 -26.96
N GLY A 522 -31.87 -2.38 -27.28
CA GLY A 522 -31.34 -1.41 -26.34
C GLY A 522 -29.85 -1.62 -26.08
N THR A 523 -29.08 -0.54 -26.00
CA THR A 523 -27.62 -0.56 -25.81
C THR A 523 -27.14 0.42 -24.74
N CYS A 524 -28.00 0.70 -23.75
CA CYS A 524 -27.60 1.46 -22.56
C CYS A 524 -26.38 0.82 -21.90
N ASP A 525 -25.47 1.65 -21.38
CA ASP A 525 -24.34 1.23 -20.55
C ASP A 525 -23.41 0.20 -21.22
N ILE A 526 -23.37 0.18 -22.56
CA ILE A 526 -22.59 -0.78 -23.36
C ILE A 526 -21.10 -0.43 -23.48
N SER A 527 -20.70 0.79 -23.14
CA SER A 527 -19.31 1.27 -23.20
C SER A 527 -18.45 0.64 -22.11
N ALA A 528 -17.11 0.72 -22.24
CA ALA A 528 -16.19 0.16 -21.24
C ALA A 528 -16.17 0.96 -19.91
N MET A 529 -16.82 2.13 -19.89
CA MET A 529 -17.07 2.93 -18.68
C MET A 529 -18.49 2.72 -18.09
N GLY A 530 -19.44 2.19 -18.87
CA GLY A 530 -20.80 1.89 -18.40
C GLY A 530 -20.98 0.47 -17.85
N LEU A 531 -20.12 -0.46 -18.27
CA LEU A 531 -20.06 -1.85 -17.82
C LEU A 531 -19.36 -2.01 -16.46
#